data_AF-A0A7S0KUK4-F1
#
_entry.id   AF-A0A7S0KUK4-F1
#
_cell.length_a   1.000
_cell.length_b   1.000
_cell.length_c   1.000
_cell.angle_alpha   90.00
_cell.angle_beta   90.00
_cell.angle_gamma   90.00
#
_symmetry.space_group_name_H-M   'P 1'
#
loop_
_entity.id
_entity.type
_entity.pdbx_description
1 polymer ?
#
loop_
_entity_poly.entity_id
_entity_poly.type
_entity_poly.pdbx_seq_one_letter_code
_entity_poly.pdbx_strand_id
1 'polypeptide(L)'
;PVTLAGNAYVDVESVRFTNAQIGVSNDDDLIALAANDLTVNGAATVTSTMDVTSDFAVNTNKFKVTGTNGNTEILGSLTMKAASGIITHDGASGSLAISSSTGPVTLAGNTYVQVETVKITNNQIGSIGDADLITLTDDNVDIAGTLEMSVNAAALTHTGTTSLAISSTNGHITIAGGSDDYVDVESVRFTDNQIGINGDTDIITLTSGAAKVTGTLNVTAATQLDTTLGVTGAVTLADDVTMTKAAAALTHSGTTSLAISSTNGYVTIAGGSGDYVDVESVRVTDNKIG
;
A
#
# COMPACT_ATOMS: atom_id res chain seq x y z
N PRO A 1 -38.13 -17.44 88.24
CA PRO A 1 -38.54 -16.62 87.08
C PRO A 1 -38.61 -15.15 87.47
N VAL A 2 -37.75 -14.32 86.88
CA VAL A 2 -37.91 -12.86 86.95
C VAL A 2 -38.98 -12.50 85.93
N THR A 3 -40.12 -11.97 86.37
CA THR A 3 -41.18 -11.53 85.48
C THR A 3 -41.14 -10.01 85.40
N LEU A 4 -40.78 -9.50 84.23
CA LEU A 4 -40.70 -8.07 83.95
C LEU A 4 -42.04 -7.62 83.35
N ALA A 5 -42.65 -6.57 83.91
CA ALA A 5 -43.89 -6.00 83.39
C ALA A 5 -43.61 -4.68 82.65
N GLY A 6 -43.95 -4.62 81.36
CA GLY A 6 -43.74 -3.45 80.49
C GLY A 6 -42.35 -3.37 79.81
N ASN A 7 -42.09 -2.27 79.07
CA ASN A 7 -40.85 -2.03 78.30
C ASN A 7 -39.65 -1.60 79.17
N ALA A 8 -39.38 -2.31 80.26
CA ALA A 8 -38.21 -2.05 81.10
C ALA A 8 -36.95 -2.74 80.55
N TYR A 9 -35.81 -2.06 80.63
CA TYR A 9 -34.50 -2.62 80.26
C TYR A 9 -33.91 -3.40 81.44
N VAL A 10 -33.13 -4.45 81.14
CA VAL A 10 -32.32 -5.15 82.13
C VAL A 10 -30.87 -4.89 81.82
N ASP A 11 -30.18 -4.22 82.73
CA ASP A 11 -28.73 -4.07 82.65
C ASP A 11 -28.08 -5.38 83.11
N VAL A 12 -27.29 -5.99 82.23
CA VAL A 12 -26.57 -7.24 82.49
C VAL A 12 -25.10 -7.07 82.18
N GLU A 13 -24.26 -7.37 83.16
CA GLU A 13 -22.80 -7.24 83.02
C GLU A 13 -22.21 -8.38 82.19
N SER A 14 -22.76 -9.59 82.30
CA SER A 14 -22.33 -10.74 81.51
C SER A 14 -23.45 -11.76 81.41
N VAL A 15 -23.68 -12.27 80.20
CA VAL A 15 -24.71 -13.27 79.92
C VAL A 15 -24.03 -14.60 79.62
N ARG A 16 -24.43 -15.65 80.34
CA ARG A 16 -24.01 -17.03 80.06
C ARG A 16 -25.26 -17.89 79.94
N PHE A 17 -25.45 -18.50 78.77
CA PHE A 17 -26.51 -19.47 78.53
C PHE A 17 -25.99 -20.88 78.87
N THR A 18 -26.82 -21.70 79.52
CA THR A 18 -26.51 -23.12 79.78
C THR A 18 -26.94 -24.02 78.63
N ASN A 19 -27.87 -23.54 77.81
CA ASN A 19 -28.31 -24.20 76.59
C ASN A 19 -27.62 -23.53 75.40
N ALA A 20 -27.39 -24.30 74.34
CA ALA A 20 -26.65 -23.84 73.16
C ALA A 20 -27.45 -22.89 72.25
N GLN A 21 -28.75 -22.74 72.51
CA GLN A 21 -29.68 -22.05 71.63
C GLN A 21 -30.19 -20.76 72.28
N ILE A 22 -30.19 -19.68 71.50
CA ILE A 22 -30.81 -18.40 71.86
C ILE A 22 -31.91 -18.14 70.84
N GLY A 23 -33.12 -17.89 71.33
CA GLY A 23 -34.30 -17.75 70.49
C GLY A 23 -35.41 -16.94 71.15
N VAL A 24 -36.54 -16.86 70.45
CA VAL A 24 -37.79 -16.23 70.89
C VAL A 24 -38.87 -17.30 71.05
N SER A 25 -40.00 -16.99 71.67
CA SER A 25 -41.02 -17.99 72.07
C SER A 25 -41.56 -18.95 71.01
N ASN A 26 -41.30 -18.72 69.72
CA ASN A 26 -41.72 -19.60 68.62
C ASN A 26 -40.55 -20.02 67.70
N ASP A 27 -39.32 -19.64 68.04
CA ASP A 27 -38.10 -19.94 67.27
C ASP A 27 -36.93 -19.96 68.26
N ASP A 28 -36.68 -21.16 68.80
CA ASP A 28 -35.75 -21.34 69.90
C ASP A 28 -34.28 -21.38 69.41
N ASP A 29 -34.01 -21.62 68.12
CA ASP A 29 -32.69 -21.93 67.56
C ASP A 29 -32.12 -20.88 66.59
N LEU A 30 -32.59 -19.63 66.67
CA LEU A 30 -32.08 -18.50 65.89
C LEU A 30 -30.55 -18.39 65.90
N ILE A 31 -29.94 -18.59 67.07
CA ILE A 31 -28.50 -18.70 67.25
C ILE A 31 -28.18 -20.00 67.96
N ALA A 32 -27.34 -20.83 67.35
CA ALA A 32 -26.78 -22.03 67.94
C ALA A 32 -25.27 -21.85 68.17
N LEU A 33 -24.85 -22.00 69.43
CA LEU A 33 -23.47 -21.89 69.87
C LEU A 33 -22.85 -23.29 69.98
N ALA A 34 -21.74 -23.50 69.29
CA ALA A 34 -20.94 -24.72 69.37
C ALA A 34 -19.48 -24.39 69.71
N ALA A 35 -18.65 -25.41 69.94
CA ALA A 35 -17.25 -25.19 70.25
C ALA A 35 -16.51 -24.59 69.05
N ASN A 36 -16.09 -23.33 69.18
CA ASN A 36 -15.42 -22.50 68.16
C ASN A 36 -16.30 -22.08 66.97
N ASP A 37 -17.58 -22.45 66.98
CA ASP A 37 -18.51 -22.16 65.90
C ASP A 37 -19.74 -21.41 66.40
N LEU A 38 -20.19 -20.45 65.60
CA LEU A 38 -21.45 -19.75 65.75
C LEU A 38 -22.30 -20.08 64.53
N THR A 39 -23.41 -20.77 64.72
CA THR A 39 -24.41 -20.96 63.67
C THR A 39 -25.53 -19.96 63.90
N VAL A 40 -25.81 -19.16 62.89
CA VAL A 40 -27.00 -18.31 62.84
C VAL A 40 -27.95 -18.95 61.85
N ASN A 41 -29.04 -19.52 62.33
CA ASN A 41 -30.04 -20.18 61.48
C ASN A 41 -30.89 -19.15 60.72
N GLY A 42 -30.93 -17.91 61.22
CA GLY A 42 -31.55 -16.75 60.57
C GLY A 42 -30.60 -15.94 59.67
N ALA A 43 -31.09 -14.80 59.19
CA ALA A 43 -30.29 -13.85 58.40
C ALA A 43 -29.40 -12.99 59.31
N ALA A 44 -28.17 -12.73 58.87
CA ALA A 44 -27.26 -11.79 59.52
C ALA A 44 -27.09 -10.54 58.65
N THR A 45 -27.32 -9.36 59.22
CA THR A 45 -27.11 -8.06 58.55
C THR A 45 -25.93 -7.35 59.19
N VAL A 46 -24.94 -6.97 58.38
CA VAL A 46 -23.81 -6.13 58.82
C VAL A 46 -23.94 -4.77 58.14
N THR A 47 -24.16 -3.71 58.92
CA THR A 47 -24.39 -2.34 58.41
C THR A 47 -23.11 -1.53 58.27
N SER A 48 -21.97 -2.11 58.63
CA SER A 48 -20.65 -1.49 58.57
C SER A 48 -19.66 -2.46 57.95
N THR A 49 -18.62 -2.91 58.65
CA THR A 49 -17.58 -3.79 58.10
C THR A 49 -17.58 -5.17 58.76
N MET A 50 -17.31 -6.19 57.96
CA MET A 50 -16.98 -7.54 58.44
C MET A 50 -15.50 -7.77 58.13
N ASP A 51 -14.70 -7.98 59.16
CA ASP A 51 -13.29 -8.32 59.02
C ASP A 51 -13.10 -9.83 59.21
N VAL A 52 -12.51 -10.49 58.22
CA VAL A 52 -12.25 -11.95 58.22
C VAL A 52 -10.75 -12.13 58.03
N THR A 53 -10.07 -12.55 59.10
CA THR A 53 -8.60 -12.66 59.11
C THR A 53 -8.09 -13.95 58.44
N SER A 54 -8.99 -14.83 58.00
CA SER A 54 -8.72 -16.07 57.28
C SER A 54 -9.71 -16.23 56.11
N ASP A 55 -10.06 -17.46 55.72
CA ASP A 55 -10.84 -17.71 54.51
C ASP A 55 -12.34 -17.37 54.70
N PHE A 56 -12.90 -16.66 53.73
CA PHE A 56 -14.34 -16.50 53.58
C PHE A 56 -14.88 -17.51 52.56
N ALA A 57 -15.30 -18.69 53.02
CA ALA A 57 -15.84 -19.74 52.17
C ALA A 57 -17.36 -19.56 51.95
N VAL A 58 -17.76 -19.40 50.69
CA VAL A 58 -19.18 -19.40 50.28
C VAL A 58 -19.52 -20.71 49.57
N ASN A 59 -20.67 -21.31 49.91
CA ASN A 59 -21.06 -22.62 49.36
C ASN A 59 -21.26 -22.57 47.82
N THR A 60 -20.46 -23.35 47.08
CA THR A 60 -20.48 -23.49 45.62
C THR A 60 -20.49 -22.15 44.84
N ASN A 61 -21.63 -21.76 44.23
CA ASN A 61 -21.67 -20.79 43.13
C ASN A 61 -22.51 -19.51 43.41
N LYS A 62 -22.63 -19.03 44.65
CA LYS A 62 -23.66 -18.01 45.02
C LYS A 62 -23.18 -16.60 45.36
N PHE A 63 -21.93 -16.23 45.09
CA PHE A 63 -21.48 -14.86 45.32
C PHE A 63 -22.12 -13.90 44.29
N LYS A 64 -23.10 -13.10 44.71
CA LYS A 64 -23.83 -12.11 43.90
C LYS A 64 -23.74 -10.73 44.55
N VAL A 65 -23.14 -9.77 43.87
CA VAL A 65 -23.00 -8.38 44.32
C VAL A 65 -24.03 -7.52 43.59
N THR A 66 -25.05 -7.00 44.28
CA THR A 66 -26.06 -6.11 43.72
C THR A 66 -26.27 -4.88 44.60
N GLY A 67 -26.18 -3.68 44.00
CA GLY A 67 -26.40 -2.39 44.66
C GLY A 67 -26.37 -1.25 43.64
N THR A 68 -26.64 -0.01 44.07
CA THR A 68 -26.74 1.17 43.19
C THR A 68 -25.47 1.47 42.37
N ASN A 69 -24.32 0.87 42.70
CA ASN A 69 -23.06 0.97 41.93
C ASN A 69 -22.35 -0.38 41.62
N GLY A 70 -22.59 -1.47 42.36
CA GLY A 70 -22.23 -2.84 41.96
C GLY A 70 -20.74 -3.20 41.75
N ASN A 71 -19.79 -2.33 42.10
CA ASN A 71 -18.37 -2.52 41.78
C ASN A 71 -17.72 -3.66 42.58
N THR A 72 -16.82 -4.40 41.92
CA THR A 72 -15.96 -5.40 42.55
C THR A 72 -14.51 -4.97 42.38
N GLU A 73 -13.85 -4.61 43.47
CA GLU A 73 -12.42 -4.29 43.48
C GLU A 73 -11.64 -5.53 43.94
N ILE A 74 -10.75 -6.01 43.08
CA ILE A 74 -9.89 -7.16 43.37
C ILE A 74 -8.47 -6.62 43.47
N LEU A 75 -8.01 -6.43 44.71
CA LEU A 75 -6.64 -5.98 45.01
C LEU A 75 -5.60 -7.07 44.67
N GLY A 76 -6.06 -8.31 44.47
CA GLY A 76 -5.27 -9.45 43.98
C GLY A 76 -5.64 -9.87 42.55
N SER A 77 -5.40 -11.13 42.22
CA SER A 77 -5.67 -11.68 40.87
C SER A 77 -7.10 -12.23 40.71
N LEU A 78 -7.67 -12.06 39.52
CA LEU A 78 -8.92 -12.73 39.09
C LEU A 78 -8.61 -14.01 38.31
N THR A 79 -9.27 -15.13 38.64
CA THR A 79 -9.15 -16.40 37.90
C THR A 79 -10.53 -16.96 37.52
N MET A 80 -10.76 -17.27 36.24
CA MET A 80 -12.01 -17.87 35.73
C MET A 80 -11.77 -19.33 35.31
N LYS A 81 -12.46 -20.31 35.94
CA LYS A 81 -12.23 -21.77 35.73
C LYS A 81 -13.21 -22.46 34.77
N ALA A 82 -14.13 -21.73 34.15
CA ALA A 82 -15.16 -22.31 33.29
C ALA A 82 -14.63 -22.67 31.89
N ALA A 83 -15.21 -23.70 31.27
CA ALA A 83 -14.82 -24.17 29.94
C ALA A 83 -15.11 -23.16 28.80
N SER A 84 -15.96 -22.16 29.00
CA SER A 84 -16.19 -21.03 28.08
C SER A 84 -16.38 -19.74 28.88
N GLY A 85 -15.28 -19.20 29.41
CA GLY A 85 -15.28 -17.93 30.11
C GLY A 85 -15.52 -16.79 29.14
N ILE A 86 -16.71 -16.20 29.17
CA ILE A 86 -17.05 -15.05 28.33
C ILE A 86 -17.10 -13.83 29.23
N ILE A 87 -16.23 -12.86 28.94
CA ILE A 87 -16.36 -11.51 29.47
C ILE A 87 -17.28 -10.78 28.48
N THR A 88 -18.56 -10.78 28.79
CA THR A 88 -19.56 -10.02 28.03
C THR A 88 -19.70 -8.64 28.66
N HIS A 89 -19.48 -7.63 27.86
CA HIS A 89 -19.91 -6.27 28.17
C HIS A 89 -21.22 -6.03 27.39
N ASP A 90 -22.37 -6.10 28.07
CA ASP A 90 -23.73 -5.90 27.54
C ASP A 90 -24.36 -4.57 27.98
N GLY A 91 -23.65 -3.83 28.84
CA GLY A 91 -24.03 -2.49 29.25
C GLY A 91 -24.27 -1.63 28.02
N ALA A 92 -25.35 -0.85 28.05
CA ALA A 92 -25.81 -0.08 26.89
C ALA A 92 -24.77 0.92 26.35
N SER A 93 -23.65 1.15 27.06
CA SER A 93 -22.56 2.05 26.66
C SER A 93 -21.19 1.64 27.25
N GLY A 94 -20.20 1.23 26.40
CA GLY A 94 -18.77 0.96 26.77
C GLY A 94 -17.98 -0.01 25.85
N SER A 95 -16.64 -0.03 25.93
CA SER A 95 -15.76 -1.07 25.33
C SER A 95 -15.15 -1.93 26.44
N LEU A 96 -14.67 -3.14 26.08
CA LEU A 96 -13.81 -3.89 27.00
C LEU A 96 -12.45 -3.19 27.06
N ALA A 97 -12.34 -2.22 27.95
CA ALA A 97 -11.11 -1.52 28.24
C ALA A 97 -10.22 -2.43 29.09
N ILE A 98 -9.38 -3.17 28.40
CA ILE A 98 -8.23 -3.82 29.02
C ILE A 98 -7.15 -2.74 28.94
N SER A 99 -6.68 -2.24 30.07
CA SER A 99 -5.68 -1.17 30.10
C SER A 99 -4.69 -1.39 31.23
N SER A 100 -3.46 -0.91 31.02
CA SER A 100 -2.41 -0.91 32.03
C SER A 100 -1.87 0.51 32.12
N SER A 101 -1.97 1.15 33.29
CA SER A 101 -1.59 2.56 33.47
C SER A 101 -0.08 2.78 33.47
N THR A 102 0.67 1.70 33.67
CA THR A 102 2.13 1.67 33.65
C THR A 102 2.65 0.83 32.49
N GLY A 103 1.82 0.45 31.51
CA GLY A 103 2.23 -0.49 30.46
C GLY A 103 1.16 -0.88 29.42
N PRO A 104 1.45 -1.85 28.53
CA PRO A 104 0.55 -2.25 27.45
C PRO A 104 -0.58 -3.19 27.90
N VAL A 105 -1.55 -3.33 27.00
CA VAL A 105 -2.77 -4.13 27.15
C VAL A 105 -2.56 -5.53 26.58
N THR A 106 -2.83 -6.59 27.36
CA THR A 106 -2.48 -7.98 26.99
C THR A 106 -3.70 -8.90 26.96
N LEU A 107 -3.92 -9.64 25.86
CA LEU A 107 -4.98 -10.66 25.70
C LEU A 107 -4.34 -12.06 25.61
N ALA A 108 -4.70 -13.00 26.51
CA ALA A 108 -4.09 -14.33 26.62
C ALA A 108 -5.12 -15.48 26.50
N GLY A 109 -4.94 -16.43 25.56
CA GLY A 109 -5.74 -17.67 25.48
C GLY A 109 -6.58 -17.93 24.20
N ASN A 110 -6.56 -17.03 23.20
CA ASN A 110 -7.30 -16.99 21.92
C ASN A 110 -8.73 -16.41 22.03
N THR A 111 -9.28 -15.62 21.10
CA THR A 111 -9.07 -15.41 19.65
C THR A 111 -8.27 -14.15 19.32
N TYR A 112 -7.66 -14.08 18.15
CA TYR A 112 -7.29 -12.86 17.41
C TYR A 112 -8.10 -11.63 17.88
N VAL A 113 -7.52 -10.41 17.87
CA VAL A 113 -8.41 -9.32 17.45
C VAL A 113 -8.78 -9.74 16.04
N GLN A 114 -9.96 -10.35 15.92
CA GLN A 114 -10.67 -10.27 14.67
C GLN A 114 -10.97 -8.80 14.52
N VAL A 115 -9.99 -8.12 13.95
CA VAL A 115 -10.22 -7.69 12.60
C VAL A 115 -9.82 -8.86 11.72
N GLU A 116 -10.31 -8.88 10.53
CA GLU A 116 -9.96 -9.85 9.52
C GLU A 116 -8.48 -9.69 9.02
N THR A 117 -7.45 -9.77 9.91
CA THR A 117 -5.96 -9.91 9.70
C THR A 117 -5.00 -8.69 9.64
N VAL A 118 -4.83 -7.85 10.69
CA VAL A 118 -3.89 -6.68 10.70
C VAL A 118 -3.08 -6.52 12.00
N LYS A 119 -1.80 -6.14 11.91
CA LYS A 119 -0.94 -5.71 13.03
C LYS A 119 -0.82 -4.18 13.06
N ILE A 120 -0.95 -3.58 14.24
CA ILE A 120 -0.78 -2.14 14.47
C ILE A 120 0.24 -1.96 15.59
N THR A 121 1.28 -1.17 15.36
CA THR A 121 2.29 -0.86 16.38
C THR A 121 2.73 0.58 16.22
N ASN A 122 2.43 1.42 17.21
CA ASN A 122 2.68 2.87 17.11
C ASN A 122 2.09 3.44 15.81
N ASN A 123 2.96 3.83 14.86
CA ASN A 123 2.64 4.38 13.54
C ASN A 123 2.80 3.37 12.38
N GLN A 124 3.05 2.10 12.67
CA GLN A 124 3.25 1.06 11.67
C GLN A 124 2.02 0.16 11.60
N ILE A 125 1.59 -0.12 10.38
CA ILE A 125 0.53 -1.07 10.06
C ILE A 125 1.13 -2.14 9.17
N GLY A 126 0.96 -3.37 9.61
CA GLY A 126 1.61 -4.48 8.98
C GLY A 126 0.71 -5.67 8.88
N SER A 127 1.19 -6.59 8.06
CA SER A 127 0.91 -7.97 8.34
C SER A 127 1.66 -8.34 9.61
N ILE A 128 1.46 -9.57 10.02
CA ILE A 128 2.28 -10.12 11.08
C ILE A 128 3.75 -10.23 10.63
N GLY A 129 4.00 -10.53 9.35
CA GLY A 129 5.33 -10.86 8.81
C GLY A 129 6.16 -9.67 8.33
N ASP A 130 5.51 -8.55 8.08
CA ASP A 130 6.13 -7.30 7.68
C ASP A 130 5.33 -6.21 8.39
N ALA A 131 5.88 -5.79 9.54
CA ALA A 131 5.19 -4.96 10.52
C ALA A 131 5.09 -3.51 10.04
N ASP A 132 5.98 -3.17 9.11
CA ASP A 132 6.21 -1.88 8.50
C ASP A 132 5.83 -1.87 7.01
N LEU A 133 5.04 -2.85 6.54
CA LEU A 133 4.44 -2.86 5.19
C LEU A 133 3.84 -1.50 4.84
N ILE A 134 3.25 -0.86 5.85
CA ILE A 134 2.82 0.52 5.84
C ILE A 134 3.47 1.17 7.06
N THR A 135 4.41 2.07 6.84
CA THR A 135 4.86 2.99 7.88
C THR A 135 4.25 4.35 7.65
N LEU A 136 3.54 4.86 8.65
CA LEU A 136 2.93 6.18 8.61
C LEU A 136 3.92 7.20 9.17
N THR A 137 4.43 8.06 8.32
CA THR A 137 5.26 9.20 8.75
C THR A 137 4.51 10.50 8.50
N ASP A 138 5.12 11.64 8.82
CA ASP A 138 4.52 12.94 8.55
C ASP A 138 4.42 13.15 7.02
N ASP A 139 3.21 13.46 6.56
CA ASP A 139 2.85 13.70 5.15
C ASP A 139 3.22 12.58 4.15
N ASN A 140 3.49 11.36 4.64
CA ASN A 140 3.94 10.27 3.79
C ASN A 140 3.48 8.89 4.29
N VAL A 141 3.29 7.99 3.33
CA VAL A 141 3.03 6.57 3.56
C VAL A 141 4.16 5.81 2.90
N ASP A 142 5.01 5.19 3.71
CA ASP A 142 6.05 4.30 3.21
C ASP A 142 5.46 2.90 3.02
N ILE A 143 5.66 2.35 1.82
CA ILE A 143 5.24 0.99 1.46
C ILE A 143 6.51 0.20 1.17
N ALA A 144 6.91 -0.68 2.10
CA ALA A 144 8.13 -1.47 1.96
C ALA A 144 8.08 -2.48 0.78
N GLY A 145 6.88 -2.89 0.38
CA GLY A 145 6.63 -3.89 -0.66
C GLY A 145 6.06 -3.32 -1.97
N THR A 146 5.38 -4.18 -2.73
CA THR A 146 4.68 -3.81 -3.96
C THR A 146 3.28 -3.30 -3.66
N LEU A 147 2.89 -2.20 -4.31
CA LEU A 147 1.49 -1.78 -4.41
C LEU A 147 0.85 -2.46 -5.62
N GLU A 148 0.05 -3.50 -5.38
CA GLU A 148 -0.67 -4.25 -6.42
C GLU A 148 -2.10 -3.71 -6.62
N MET A 149 -2.48 -3.40 -7.86
CA MET A 149 -3.82 -2.90 -8.22
C MET A 149 -4.50 -3.85 -9.22
N SER A 150 -5.16 -4.89 -8.72
CA SER A 150 -5.59 -6.06 -9.51
C SER A 150 -6.97 -6.00 -10.15
N VAL A 151 -7.63 -4.84 -10.15
CA VAL A 151 -8.97 -4.66 -10.75
C VAL A 151 -8.86 -4.16 -12.20
N ASN A 152 -9.83 -4.53 -13.06
CA ASN A 152 -9.79 -4.22 -14.51
C ASN A 152 -9.65 -2.73 -14.88
N ALA A 153 -10.01 -1.82 -13.98
CA ALA A 153 -9.93 -0.37 -14.19
C ALA A 153 -9.21 0.32 -13.01
N ALA A 154 -8.11 -0.26 -12.55
CA ALA A 154 -7.23 0.36 -11.58
C ALA A 154 -6.68 1.70 -12.13
N ALA A 155 -6.86 2.80 -11.38
CA ALA A 155 -6.33 4.12 -11.76
C ALA A 155 -5.60 4.77 -10.58
N LEU A 156 -4.49 5.43 -10.88
CA LEU A 156 -3.80 6.36 -9.97
C LEU A 156 -4.06 7.78 -10.47
N THR A 157 -4.93 8.53 -9.78
CA THR A 157 -5.33 9.89 -10.20
C THR A 157 -4.66 10.94 -9.32
N HIS A 158 -3.93 11.87 -9.93
CA HIS A 158 -3.44 13.08 -9.26
C HIS A 158 -4.33 14.28 -9.61
N THR A 159 -4.92 14.92 -8.60
CA THR A 159 -5.79 16.11 -8.76
C THR A 159 -5.14 17.39 -8.23
N GLY A 160 -3.86 17.34 -7.88
CA GLY A 160 -3.11 18.52 -7.46
C GLY A 160 -2.92 19.51 -8.62
N THR A 161 -2.50 20.72 -8.29
CA THR A 161 -2.18 21.77 -9.29
C THR A 161 -0.79 21.59 -9.91
N THR A 162 -0.03 20.62 -9.44
CA THR A 162 1.32 20.27 -9.89
C THR A 162 1.31 18.99 -10.71
N SER A 163 2.47 18.57 -11.20
CA SER A 163 2.64 17.27 -11.85
C SER A 163 2.65 16.12 -10.84
N LEU A 164 2.22 14.92 -11.26
CA LEU A 164 2.52 13.67 -10.57
C LEU A 164 3.99 13.33 -10.77
N ALA A 165 4.79 13.39 -9.69
CA ALA A 165 6.18 12.97 -9.73
C ALA A 165 6.26 11.45 -9.52
N ILE A 166 6.90 10.75 -10.46
CA ILE A 166 7.27 9.33 -10.34
C ILE A 166 8.77 9.27 -10.56
N SER A 167 9.52 8.72 -9.61
CA SER A 167 10.98 8.65 -9.66
C SER A 167 11.49 7.32 -9.11
N SER A 168 12.67 6.90 -9.59
CA SER A 168 13.41 5.77 -9.05
C SER A 168 14.84 6.23 -8.77
N THR A 169 15.33 6.02 -7.54
CA THR A 169 16.68 6.46 -7.15
C THR A 169 17.77 5.49 -7.59
N ASN A 170 17.44 4.20 -7.70
CA ASN A 170 18.40 3.12 -7.96
C ASN A 170 18.10 2.35 -9.27
N GLY A 171 17.24 2.88 -10.15
CA GLY A 171 16.83 2.19 -11.38
C GLY A 171 16.06 3.09 -12.35
N HIS A 172 15.50 2.47 -13.38
CA HIS A 172 14.59 3.13 -14.32
C HIS A 172 13.13 2.96 -13.89
N ILE A 173 12.23 3.73 -14.52
CA ILE A 173 10.79 3.54 -14.40
C ILE A 173 10.34 2.70 -15.58
N THR A 174 9.60 1.61 -15.32
CA THR A 174 8.99 0.78 -16.36
C THR A 174 7.50 1.09 -16.44
N ILE A 175 7.00 1.42 -17.63
CA ILE A 175 5.58 1.61 -17.92
C ILE A 175 5.26 0.77 -19.15
N ALA A 176 4.33 -0.17 -19.03
CA ALA A 176 3.99 -1.12 -20.09
C ALA A 176 2.47 -1.22 -20.26
N GLY A 177 1.98 -1.19 -21.50
CA GLY A 177 0.57 -1.37 -21.86
C GLY A 177 0.14 -2.84 -21.94
N GLY A 178 0.62 -3.74 -21.08
CA GLY A 178 0.25 -5.16 -21.17
C GLY A 178 0.68 -5.85 -22.48
N SER A 179 -0.03 -6.90 -22.89
CA SER A 179 0.40 -7.81 -23.97
C SER A 179 0.21 -7.27 -25.38
N ASP A 180 -0.67 -6.27 -25.58
CA ASP A 180 -0.99 -5.69 -26.89
C ASP A 180 -1.35 -4.18 -26.82
N ASP A 181 -1.25 -3.53 -25.65
CA ASP A 181 -1.52 -2.10 -25.54
C ASP A 181 -0.23 -1.27 -25.57
N TYR A 182 -0.43 -0.02 -25.94
CA TYR A 182 0.58 1.01 -26.02
C TYR A 182 0.45 1.90 -24.79
N VAL A 183 1.56 2.52 -24.39
CA VAL A 183 1.48 3.61 -23.43
C VAL A 183 0.94 4.83 -24.19
N ASP A 184 -0.33 5.14 -23.96
CA ASP A 184 -0.98 6.32 -24.50
C ASP A 184 -0.40 7.58 -23.86
N VAL A 185 0.29 8.39 -24.67
CA VAL A 185 0.90 9.65 -24.25
C VAL A 185 0.47 10.76 -25.18
N GLU A 186 -0.24 11.75 -24.64
CA GLU A 186 -0.66 12.92 -25.43
C GLU A 186 0.53 13.78 -25.84
N SER A 187 1.52 13.90 -24.96
CA SER A 187 2.71 14.70 -25.21
C SER A 187 3.91 14.11 -24.50
N VAL A 188 4.94 13.83 -25.28
CA VAL A 188 6.24 13.39 -24.76
C VAL A 188 7.17 14.60 -24.71
N ARG A 189 7.77 14.81 -23.55
CA ARG A 189 8.83 15.79 -23.36
C ARG A 189 9.98 15.11 -22.63
N PHE A 190 11.17 15.21 -23.22
CA PHE A 190 12.41 14.81 -22.56
C PHE A 190 13.08 16.04 -21.95
N THR A 191 13.51 15.92 -20.69
CA THR A 191 14.34 16.95 -20.04
C THR A 191 15.79 16.82 -20.46
N ASP A 192 16.25 15.58 -20.58
CA ASP A 192 17.51 15.26 -21.22
C ASP A 192 17.34 15.19 -22.72
N ASN A 193 18.46 15.25 -23.44
CA ASN A 193 18.46 15.43 -24.88
C ASN A 193 18.70 14.13 -25.66
N GLN A 194 18.62 12.98 -25.01
CA GLN A 194 19.07 11.70 -25.56
C GLN A 194 17.97 10.64 -25.45
N ILE A 195 17.80 9.86 -26.50
CA ILE A 195 16.96 8.66 -26.55
C ILE A 195 17.87 7.53 -27.02
N GLY A 196 17.93 6.45 -26.25
CA GLY A 196 18.84 5.35 -26.51
C GLY A 196 18.45 4.06 -25.79
N ILE A 197 19.35 3.10 -25.82
CA ILE A 197 19.23 1.80 -25.16
C ILE A 197 20.35 1.62 -24.14
N ASN A 198 20.32 0.52 -23.39
CA ASN A 198 21.39 0.19 -22.45
C ASN A 198 22.74 0.06 -23.20
N GLY A 199 23.73 0.86 -22.81
CA GLY A 199 25.06 0.90 -23.41
C GLY A 199 25.22 1.87 -24.59
N ASP A 200 24.13 2.35 -25.19
CA ASP A 200 24.14 3.30 -26.31
C ASP A 200 23.05 4.35 -26.07
N THR A 201 23.38 5.35 -25.25
CA THR A 201 22.40 6.31 -24.73
C THR A 201 21.99 7.36 -25.75
N ASP A 202 22.76 7.56 -26.81
CA ASP A 202 22.66 8.69 -27.74
C ASP A 202 22.24 8.31 -29.16
N ILE A 203 21.55 7.17 -29.35
CA ILE A 203 21.01 6.74 -30.66
C ILE A 203 20.29 7.89 -31.37
N ILE A 204 19.40 8.58 -30.66
CA ILE A 204 18.83 9.86 -31.08
C ILE A 204 19.24 10.92 -30.07
N THR A 205 19.98 11.92 -30.55
CA THR A 205 20.25 13.14 -29.78
C THR A 205 19.36 14.27 -30.30
N LEU A 206 18.48 14.77 -29.43
CA LEU A 206 17.65 15.95 -29.65
C LEU A 206 18.51 17.21 -29.46
N THR A 207 18.40 18.14 -30.40
CA THR A 207 19.00 19.47 -30.29
C THR A 207 17.95 20.51 -30.66
N SER A 208 18.27 21.79 -30.47
CA SER A 208 17.35 22.86 -30.83
C SER A 208 16.97 22.78 -32.32
N GLY A 209 15.75 22.34 -32.60
CA GLY A 209 15.20 22.23 -33.96
C GLY A 209 15.68 21.02 -34.78
N ALA A 210 16.37 20.04 -34.18
CA ALA A 210 16.85 18.87 -34.92
C ALA A 210 16.91 17.60 -34.06
N ALA A 211 16.98 16.45 -34.74
CA ALA A 211 17.28 15.15 -34.16
C ALA A 211 18.42 14.51 -34.94
N LYS A 212 19.50 14.14 -34.25
CA LYS A 212 20.64 13.44 -34.84
C LYS A 212 20.53 11.95 -34.55
N VAL A 213 20.52 11.12 -35.59
CA VAL A 213 20.63 9.66 -35.49
C VAL A 213 22.10 9.28 -35.65
N THR A 214 22.71 8.62 -34.65
CA THR A 214 24.13 8.21 -34.71
C THR A 214 24.35 6.93 -35.53
N GLY A 215 23.33 6.08 -35.60
CA GLY A 215 23.32 4.84 -36.38
C GLY A 215 22.72 4.98 -37.78
N THR A 216 22.28 3.84 -38.33
CA THR A 216 21.56 3.80 -39.61
C THR A 216 20.08 4.07 -39.38
N LEU A 217 19.50 4.99 -40.16
CA LEU A 217 18.04 5.14 -40.25
C LEU A 217 17.52 4.26 -41.40
N ASN A 218 16.86 3.15 -41.06
CA ASN A 218 16.18 2.31 -42.04
C ASN A 218 14.74 2.81 -42.24
N VAL A 219 14.40 3.25 -43.45
CA VAL A 219 13.04 3.69 -43.79
C VAL A 219 12.47 2.74 -44.85
N THR A 220 11.37 2.07 -44.52
CA THR A 220 10.74 1.07 -45.41
C THR A 220 9.68 1.64 -46.34
N ALA A 221 9.28 2.89 -46.11
CA ALA A 221 8.32 3.64 -46.91
C ALA A 221 8.99 4.88 -47.55
N ALA A 222 8.21 5.70 -48.25
CA ALA A 222 8.71 6.92 -48.85
C ALA A 222 9.18 7.94 -47.78
N THR A 223 10.35 8.52 -47.99
CA THR A 223 10.88 9.63 -47.19
C THR A 223 10.68 10.95 -47.95
N GLN A 224 10.15 11.97 -47.29
CA GLN A 224 10.11 13.34 -47.81
C GLN A 224 11.05 14.25 -47.01
N LEU A 225 11.78 15.10 -47.71
CA LEU A 225 12.60 16.16 -47.12
C LEU A 225 12.23 17.47 -47.79
N ASP A 226 11.85 18.48 -47.00
CA ASP A 226 11.38 19.76 -47.53
C ASP A 226 12.49 20.60 -48.19
N THR A 227 13.76 20.28 -47.90
CA THR A 227 14.91 21.03 -48.40
C THR A 227 15.93 20.10 -49.07
N THR A 228 17.08 19.89 -48.44
CA THR A 228 18.24 19.23 -49.03
C THR A 228 18.55 17.93 -48.30
N LEU A 229 18.89 16.89 -49.06
CA LEU A 229 19.56 15.71 -48.57
C LEU A 229 21.07 15.86 -48.71
N GLY A 230 21.81 15.82 -47.61
CA GLY A 230 23.28 15.71 -47.62
C GLY A 230 23.72 14.25 -47.65
N VAL A 231 24.59 13.88 -48.59
CA VAL A 231 25.18 12.53 -48.68
C VAL A 231 26.70 12.63 -48.74
N THR A 232 27.38 11.94 -47.83
CA THR A 232 28.86 11.89 -47.77
C THR A 232 29.43 10.60 -48.35
N GLY A 233 28.62 9.54 -48.38
CA GLY A 233 28.96 8.24 -48.97
C GLY A 233 28.38 8.07 -50.38
N ALA A 234 28.41 6.82 -50.85
CA ALA A 234 27.78 6.45 -52.12
C ALA A 234 26.25 6.51 -52.03
N VAL A 235 25.61 6.88 -53.13
CA VAL A 235 24.16 6.77 -53.31
C VAL A 235 23.89 5.59 -54.23
N THR A 236 22.98 4.69 -53.83
CA THR A 236 22.48 3.59 -54.67
C THR A 236 20.98 3.75 -54.82
N LEU A 237 20.50 3.72 -56.06
CA LEU A 237 19.10 3.85 -56.41
C LEU A 237 18.73 2.62 -57.22
N ALA A 238 17.69 1.91 -56.81
CA ALA A 238 17.24 0.69 -57.48
C ALA A 238 16.34 0.99 -58.69
N ASP A 239 15.83 2.21 -58.77
CA ASP A 239 14.86 2.67 -59.77
C ASP A 239 15.29 4.04 -60.32
N ASP A 240 14.44 4.62 -61.16
CA ASP A 240 14.69 5.86 -61.87
C ASP A 240 14.88 7.08 -60.96
N VAL A 241 15.75 7.99 -61.40
CA VAL A 241 15.86 9.34 -60.86
C VAL A 241 15.05 10.28 -61.72
N THR A 242 13.93 10.78 -61.18
CA THR A 242 13.11 11.79 -61.84
C THR A 242 13.39 13.17 -61.27
N MET A 243 13.77 14.13 -62.13
CA MET A 243 13.92 15.53 -61.74
C MET A 243 12.82 16.37 -62.38
N THR A 244 11.87 16.86 -61.57
CA THR A 244 10.62 17.47 -62.07
C THR A 244 10.71 18.96 -62.36
N LYS A 245 11.77 19.64 -61.90
CA LYS A 245 11.97 21.07 -62.17
C LYS A 245 12.29 21.28 -63.65
N ALA A 246 11.67 22.27 -64.29
CA ALA A 246 11.90 22.62 -65.71
C ALA A 246 13.39 22.84 -66.06
N ALA A 247 14.18 23.30 -65.09
CA ALA A 247 15.64 23.42 -65.19
C ALA A 247 16.31 22.66 -64.04
N ALA A 248 16.12 21.34 -64.02
CA ALA A 248 16.86 20.45 -63.15
C ALA A 248 18.30 20.28 -63.65
N ALA A 249 19.29 20.36 -62.76
CA ALA A 249 20.70 20.23 -63.11
C ALA A 249 21.39 19.20 -62.22
N LEU A 250 22.25 18.39 -62.84
CA LEU A 250 23.21 17.53 -62.14
C LEU A 250 24.60 18.16 -62.29
N THR A 251 25.13 18.72 -61.21
CA THR A 251 26.42 19.42 -61.23
C THR A 251 27.50 18.58 -60.55
N HIS A 252 28.56 18.22 -61.29
CA HIS A 252 29.77 17.65 -60.72
C HIS A 252 30.81 18.74 -60.47
N SER A 253 31.16 18.98 -59.20
CA SER A 253 32.15 19.99 -58.79
C SER A 253 33.48 19.38 -58.33
N GLY A 254 33.65 18.06 -58.49
CA GLY A 254 34.90 17.39 -58.21
C GLY A 254 36.00 17.78 -59.20
N THR A 255 37.24 17.39 -58.88
CA THR A 255 38.41 17.65 -59.75
C THR A 255 38.53 16.66 -60.91
N THR A 256 37.61 15.70 -61.01
CA THR A 256 37.57 14.66 -62.06
C THR A 256 36.36 14.87 -62.98
N SER A 257 36.13 13.95 -63.93
CA SER A 257 34.92 13.96 -64.75
C SER A 257 33.72 13.33 -64.03
N LEU A 258 32.51 13.68 -64.46
CA LEU A 258 31.32 12.88 -64.21
C LEU A 258 31.32 11.67 -65.14
N ALA A 259 31.35 10.46 -64.58
CA ALA A 259 31.19 9.23 -65.34
C ALA A 259 29.72 8.81 -65.34
N ILE A 260 29.15 8.58 -66.52
CA ILE A 260 27.83 7.98 -66.72
C ILE A 260 28.04 6.77 -67.63
N SER A 261 27.61 5.60 -67.17
CA SER A 261 27.83 4.35 -67.90
C SER A 261 26.66 3.39 -67.67
N SER A 262 26.42 2.52 -68.66
CA SER A 262 25.49 1.40 -68.53
C SER A 262 26.27 0.10 -68.70
N THR A 263 26.07 -0.85 -67.79
CA THR A 263 26.77 -2.15 -67.86
C THR A 263 26.13 -3.10 -68.87
N ASN A 264 24.80 -3.00 -69.04
CA ASN A 264 24.01 -3.95 -69.84
C ASN A 264 23.34 -3.29 -71.06
N GLY A 265 23.72 -2.06 -71.42
CA GLY A 265 23.09 -1.31 -72.51
C GLY A 265 23.86 -0.05 -72.89
N TYR A 266 23.18 0.88 -73.57
CA TYR A 266 23.72 2.20 -73.91
C TYR A 266 23.17 3.27 -72.97
N VAL A 267 23.86 4.42 -72.91
CA VAL A 267 23.35 5.62 -72.24
C VAL A 267 22.53 6.42 -73.25
N THR A 268 21.24 6.64 -72.96
CA THR A 268 20.37 7.49 -73.78
C THR A 268 20.40 8.91 -73.25
N ILE A 269 20.62 9.89 -74.12
CA ILE A 269 20.45 11.31 -73.81
C ILE A 269 19.48 11.87 -74.86
N ALA A 270 18.28 12.24 -74.43
CA ALA A 270 17.27 12.83 -75.28
C ALA A 270 16.93 14.22 -74.78
N GLY A 271 16.89 15.21 -75.69
CA GLY A 271 16.28 16.50 -75.41
C GLY A 271 14.76 16.36 -75.27
N GLY A 272 14.10 17.36 -74.68
CA GLY A 272 12.64 17.52 -74.82
C GLY A 272 12.25 17.74 -76.28
N SER A 273 10.95 17.84 -76.56
CA SER A 273 10.47 18.05 -77.93
C SER A 273 10.98 19.38 -78.51
N GLY A 274 11.98 19.32 -79.38
CA GLY A 274 12.63 20.50 -79.99
C GLY A 274 13.97 20.91 -79.36
N ASP A 275 14.48 20.16 -78.37
CA ASP A 275 15.74 20.46 -77.68
C ASP A 275 16.91 19.66 -78.26
N TYR A 276 18.09 20.31 -78.33
CA TYR A 276 19.34 19.68 -78.76
C TYR A 276 20.22 19.37 -77.55
N VAL A 277 21.04 18.32 -77.64
CA VAL A 277 22.10 18.08 -76.66
C VAL A 277 23.32 18.89 -77.10
N ASP A 278 23.55 20.02 -76.44
CA ASP A 278 24.71 20.86 -76.70
C ASP A 278 25.95 20.29 -76.01
N VAL A 279 26.99 20.04 -76.79
CA VAL A 279 28.28 19.53 -76.33
C VAL A 279 29.41 20.35 -76.93
N GLU A 280 30.32 20.83 -76.07
CA GLU A 280 31.47 21.63 -76.53
C GLU A 280 32.45 20.79 -77.35
N SER A 281 32.65 19.53 -76.96
CA SER A 281 33.60 18.64 -77.61
C SER A 281 33.23 17.18 -77.34
N VAL A 282 33.22 16.38 -78.40
CA VAL A 282 33.04 14.92 -78.32
C VAL A 282 34.35 14.25 -78.70
N ARG A 283 34.78 13.28 -77.89
CA ARG A 283 35.90 12.40 -78.21
C ARG A 283 35.42 10.96 -78.22
N VAL A 284 35.48 10.32 -79.37
CA VAL A 284 35.15 8.90 -79.54
C VAL A 284 36.47 8.13 -79.61
N THR A 285 36.70 7.21 -78.68
CA THR A 285 37.97 6.47 -78.59
C THR A 285 37.91 5.13 -79.34
N ASP A 286 36.73 4.53 -79.48
CA ASP A 286 36.52 3.28 -80.21
C ASP A 286 35.61 3.50 -81.43
N ASN A 287 36.15 3.19 -82.61
CA ASN A 287 35.65 3.51 -83.93
C ASN A 287 34.30 2.85 -84.28
N LYS A 288 33.16 3.29 -83.74
CA LYS A 288 31.84 3.27 -84.42
C LYS A 288 30.93 4.38 -83.89
N ILE A 289 30.72 5.41 -84.70
CA ILE A 289 29.55 6.28 -84.60
C ILE A 289 28.42 5.51 -85.26
N GLY A 290 27.42 5.12 -84.48
CA GLY A 290 26.18 4.49 -84.94
C GLY A 290 25.11 5.53 -85.23
#